data_AF-F4B4X3-F1
#
_entry.id   AF-F4B4X3-F1
#
_cell.length_a   1.000
_cell.length_b   1.000
_cell.length_c   1.000
_cell.angle_alpha   90.00
_cell.angle_beta   90.00
_cell.angle_gamma   90.00
#
_symmetry.space_group_name_H-M   'P 1'
#
loop_
_entity.id
_entity.type
_entity.pdbx_description
1 polymer ?
#
loop_
_entity_poly.entity_id
_entity_poly.type
_entity_poly.pdbx_seq_one_letter_code
_entity_poly.pdbx_strand_id
1 'polypeptide(L)'
;MVYDNNYNIVVLHRALLGDKMRESKLRFWGVYITGIVTLILLSIHFFMLFANNLNFDNRISTPVVDEYLSNSAYYSLLGLLLVVAFIHGLLGVRRSLYDFGIKKGVKDVKIGGIIILLVLLFFYFTT
;
A
#
# COMPACT_ATOMS: atom_id res chain seq x y z
N MET A 1 36.34 -7.59 37.34
CA MET A 1 35.46 -8.26 36.34
C MET A 1 34.16 -7.46 36.12
N VAL A 2 34.25 -6.15 35.83
CA VAL A 2 33.06 -5.26 35.66
C VAL A 2 32.87 -4.83 34.19
N TYR A 3 33.88 -5.06 33.34
CA TYR A 3 33.87 -4.66 31.93
C TYR A 3 32.88 -5.45 31.06
N ASP A 4 32.66 -6.75 31.33
CA ASP A 4 31.74 -7.58 30.56
C ASP A 4 30.28 -7.12 30.66
N ASN A 5 29.86 -6.62 31.83
CA ASN A 5 28.48 -6.22 32.04
C ASN A 5 28.15 -4.92 31.28
N ASN A 6 29.08 -3.97 31.24
CA ASN A 6 28.90 -2.71 30.50
C ASN A 6 28.89 -2.92 28.99
N TYR A 7 29.73 -3.82 28.47
CA TYR A 7 29.73 -4.16 27.04
C TYR A 7 28.40 -4.80 26.62
N ASN A 8 27.90 -5.75 27.41
CA ASN A 8 26.61 -6.40 27.16
C ASN A 8 25.43 -5.41 27.18
N ILE A 9 25.44 -4.42 28.09
CA ILE A 9 24.41 -3.36 28.15
C ILE A 9 24.45 -2.47 26.90
N VAL A 10 25.64 -2.07 26.44
CA VAL A 10 25.78 -1.22 25.24
C VAL A 10 25.33 -1.95 23.97
N VAL A 11 25.69 -3.22 23.83
CA VAL A 11 25.27 -4.06 22.68
C VAL A 11 23.75 -4.25 22.68
N LEU A 12 23.16 -4.59 23.83
CA LEU A 12 21.71 -4.75 23.97
C LEU A 12 20.97 -3.44 23.67
N HIS A 13 21.46 -2.31 24.19
CA HIS A 13 20.86 -1.00 23.92
C HIS A 13 20.90 -0.63 22.43
N ARG A 14 22.01 -0.88 21.73
CA ARG A 14 22.09 -0.68 20.27
C ARG A 14 21.13 -1.58 19.51
N ALA A 15 20.99 -2.84 19.89
CA ALA A 15 20.05 -3.76 19.25
C ALA A 15 18.60 -3.27 19.40
N LEU A 16 18.21 -2.87 20.62
CA LEU A 16 16.87 -2.34 20.89
C LEU A 16 16.58 -1.03 20.14
N LEU A 17 17.57 -0.12 20.05
CA LEU A 17 17.43 1.10 19.25
C LEU A 17 17.31 0.80 17.77
N GLY A 18 18.11 -0.14 17.24
CA GLY A 18 18.06 -0.57 15.86
C GLY A 18 16.70 -1.14 15.48
N ASP A 19 16.11 -1.99 16.32
CA ASP A 19 14.78 -2.55 16.11
C ASP A 19 13.68 -1.48 16.14
N LYS A 20 13.72 -0.56 17.12
CA LYS A 20 12.79 0.58 17.19
C LYS A 20 12.89 1.48 15.96
N MET A 21 14.11 1.77 15.49
CA MET A 21 14.34 2.55 14.27
C MET A 21 13.81 1.85 13.03
N ARG A 22 14.00 0.53 12.90
CA ARG A 22 13.47 -0.26 11.78
C ARG A 22 11.94 -0.22 11.74
N GLU A 23 11.29 -0.39 12.90
CA GLU A 23 9.83 -0.33 12.99
C GLU A 23 9.28 1.07 12.69
N SER A 24 9.96 2.12 13.17
CA SER A 24 9.62 3.52 12.87
C SER A 24 9.72 3.81 11.36
N LYS A 25 10.82 3.40 10.71
CA LYS A 25 10.98 3.54 9.26
C LYS A 25 9.90 2.80 8.48
N LEU A 26 9.56 1.57 8.88
CA LEU A 26 8.50 0.79 8.25
C LEU A 26 7.12 1.45 8.42
N ARG A 27 6.84 2.07 9.56
CA ARG A 27 5.62 2.87 9.76
C ARG A 27 5.60 4.11 8.86
N PHE A 28 6.70 4.86 8.86
CA PHE A 28 6.79 6.10 8.10
C PHE A 28 6.64 5.86 6.60
N TRP A 29 7.53 5.04 6.02
CA TRP A 29 7.51 4.75 4.59
C TRP A 29 6.32 3.88 4.19
N GLY A 30 6.04 2.85 4.97
CA GLY A 30 5.02 1.86 4.61
C GLY A 30 3.60 2.37 4.79
N VAL A 31 3.30 3.17 5.81
CA VAL A 31 1.91 3.59 6.09
C VAL A 31 1.68 5.04 5.70
N TYR A 32 2.53 5.98 6.13
CA TYR A 32 2.27 7.40 5.90
C TYR A 32 2.54 7.81 4.46
N ILE A 33 3.71 7.45 3.91
CA ILE A 33 4.04 7.81 2.53
C ILE A 33 3.10 7.12 1.54
N THR A 34 2.85 5.81 1.69
CA THR A 34 1.88 5.11 0.82
C THR A 34 0.49 5.70 0.92
N GLY A 35 0.05 6.13 2.11
CA GLY A 35 -1.26 6.77 2.30
C GLY A 35 -1.35 8.11 1.58
N ILE A 36 -0.33 8.96 1.71
CA ILE A 36 -0.27 10.25 1.00
C ILE A 36 -0.28 10.03 -0.52
N VAL A 37 0.55 9.10 -1.02
CA VAL A 37 0.59 8.79 -2.45
C VAL A 37 -0.75 8.24 -2.93
N THR A 38 -1.38 7.35 -2.16
CA THR A 38 -2.72 6.83 -2.47
C THR A 38 -3.73 7.97 -2.58
N LEU A 39 -3.74 8.90 -1.62
CA LEU A 39 -4.66 10.05 -1.64
C LEU A 39 -4.47 10.93 -2.87
N ILE A 40 -3.23 11.20 -3.27
CA ILE A 40 -2.93 12.00 -4.46
C ILE A 40 -3.43 11.30 -5.72
N LEU A 41 -3.07 10.02 -5.89
CA LEU A 41 -3.47 9.23 -7.07
C LEU A 41 -4.99 9.05 -7.14
N LEU A 42 -5.64 8.79 -6.01
CA LEU A 42 -7.09 8.68 -5.91
C LEU A 42 -7.79 10.00 -6.23
N SER A 43 -7.22 11.14 -5.80
CA SER A 43 -7.76 12.46 -6.14
C SER A 43 -7.70 12.72 -7.64
N ILE A 44 -6.61 12.33 -8.32
CA ILE A 44 -6.49 12.43 -9.78
C ILE A 44 -7.53 11.53 -10.46
N HIS A 45 -7.69 10.29 -9.98
CA HIS A 45 -8.68 9.36 -10.51
C HIS A 45 -10.11 9.91 -10.38
N PHE A 46 -10.49 10.44 -9.20
CA PHE A 46 -11.79 11.07 -9.02
C PHE A 46 -11.95 12.33 -9.86
N PHE A 47 -10.92 13.17 -9.98
CA PHE A 47 -10.98 14.32 -10.86
C PHE A 47 -11.31 13.89 -12.28
N MET A 48 -10.63 12.87 -12.82
CA MET A 48 -10.90 12.36 -14.16
C MET A 48 -12.32 11.79 -14.29
N LEU A 49 -12.81 11.08 -13.28
CA LEU A 49 -14.16 10.53 -13.26
C LEU A 49 -15.24 11.63 -13.24
N PHE A 50 -14.98 12.75 -12.56
CA PHE A 50 -15.94 13.83 -12.32
C PHE A 50 -15.71 15.10 -13.14
N ALA A 51 -14.63 15.18 -13.93
CA ALA A 51 -14.34 16.33 -14.79
C ALA A 51 -15.37 16.55 -15.89
N ASN A 52 -16.03 15.48 -16.34
CA ASN A 52 -17.07 15.54 -17.36
C ASN A 52 -18.48 15.69 -16.74
N ASN A 53 -19.32 16.49 -17.38
CA ASN A 53 -20.72 16.77 -16.98
C ASN A 53 -21.71 15.63 -17.32
N LEU A 54 -21.22 14.42 -17.59
CA LEU A 54 -22.06 13.26 -17.83
C LEU A 54 -22.85 12.90 -16.55
N ASN A 55 -23.99 12.21 -16.64
CA ASN A 55 -24.56 11.59 -15.45
C ASN A 55 -23.66 10.42 -14.96
N PHE A 56 -23.92 9.88 -13.76
CA PHE A 56 -23.07 8.84 -13.20
C PHE A 56 -23.03 7.56 -14.05
N ASP A 57 -24.14 7.15 -14.65
CA ASP A 57 -24.18 5.91 -15.45
C ASP A 57 -23.37 6.05 -16.74
N ASN A 58 -23.41 7.23 -17.38
CA ASN A 58 -22.67 7.47 -18.62
C ASN A 58 -21.16 7.62 -18.38
N ARG A 59 -20.73 8.20 -17.24
CA ARG A 59 -19.29 8.42 -16.96
C ARG A 59 -18.51 7.13 -16.66
N ILE A 60 -19.19 6.03 -16.27
CA ILE A 60 -18.58 4.71 -16.06
C ILE A 60 -18.91 3.71 -17.19
N SER A 61 -19.55 4.19 -18.26
CA SER A 61 -19.87 3.34 -19.41
C SER A 61 -18.61 2.84 -20.12
N THR A 62 -18.66 1.64 -20.70
CA THR A 62 -17.53 1.01 -21.39
C THR A 62 -16.85 1.95 -22.41
N PRO A 63 -17.58 2.65 -23.30
CA PRO A 63 -16.94 3.51 -24.30
C PRO A 63 -16.15 4.67 -23.68
N VAL A 64 -16.66 5.25 -22.58
CA VAL A 64 -15.99 6.35 -21.87
C VAL A 64 -14.76 5.84 -21.14
N VAL A 65 -14.85 4.67 -20.51
CA VAL A 65 -13.70 4.02 -19.87
C VAL A 65 -12.62 3.72 -20.91
N ASP A 66 -12.97 3.13 -22.05
CA ASP A 66 -12.03 2.81 -23.13
C ASP A 66 -11.34 4.07 -23.66
N GLU A 67 -12.08 5.18 -23.82
CA GLU A 67 -11.53 6.47 -24.21
C GLU A 67 -10.48 6.96 -23.19
N TYR A 68 -10.78 6.90 -21.89
CA TYR A 68 -9.82 7.29 -20.86
C TYR A 68 -8.62 6.35 -20.79
N LEU A 69 -8.82 5.03 -20.96
CA LEU A 69 -7.75 4.03 -20.95
C LEU A 69 -6.84 4.13 -22.18
N SER A 70 -7.31 4.73 -23.29
CA SER A 70 -6.47 5.03 -24.45
C SER A 70 -5.32 6.01 -24.12
N ASN A 71 -5.47 6.81 -23.07
CA ASN A 71 -4.40 7.67 -22.57
C ASN A 71 -3.40 6.84 -21.73
N SER A 72 -2.24 6.56 -22.31
CA SER A 72 -1.19 5.74 -21.68
C SER A 72 -0.67 6.28 -20.33
N ALA A 73 -0.69 7.60 -20.13
CA ALA A 73 -0.29 8.20 -18.87
C ALA A 73 -1.35 7.96 -17.78
N TYR A 74 -2.63 8.12 -18.12
CA TYR A 74 -3.73 7.83 -17.20
C TYR A 74 -3.82 6.33 -16.90
N TYR A 75 -3.64 5.49 -17.92
CA TYR A 75 -3.52 4.04 -17.76
C TYR A 75 -2.42 3.71 -16.73
N SER A 76 -1.18 4.15 -16.97
CA SER A 76 -0.05 3.91 -16.05
C SER A 76 -0.33 4.41 -14.63
N LEU A 77 -1.03 5.55 -14.49
CA LEU A 77 -1.45 6.08 -13.20
C LEU A 77 -2.42 5.14 -12.48
N LEU A 78 -3.37 4.52 -13.17
CA LEU A 78 -4.29 3.54 -12.59
C LEU A 78 -3.55 2.28 -12.14
N GLY A 79 -2.58 1.79 -12.91
CA GLY A 79 -1.72 0.68 -12.50
C GLY A 79 -0.91 1.01 -11.24
N LEU A 80 -0.35 2.22 -11.15
CA LEU A 80 0.35 2.68 -9.96
C LEU A 80 -0.60 2.83 -8.75
N LEU A 81 -1.79 3.40 -8.96
CA LEU A 81 -2.82 3.53 -7.94
C LEU A 81 -3.21 2.15 -7.39
N LEU A 82 -3.42 1.16 -8.27
CA LEU A 82 -3.70 -0.22 -7.87
C LEU A 82 -2.63 -0.76 -6.92
N VAL A 83 -1.35 -0.68 -7.31
CA VAL A 83 -0.24 -1.20 -6.50
C VAL A 83 -0.14 -0.49 -5.15
N VAL A 84 -0.16 0.85 -5.14
CA VAL A 84 0.05 1.64 -3.92
C VAL A 84 -1.14 1.51 -2.98
N ALA A 85 -2.37 1.61 -3.48
CA ALA A 85 -3.59 1.46 -2.69
C ALA A 85 -3.67 0.05 -2.10
N PHE A 86 -3.31 -0.98 -2.87
CA PHE A 86 -3.29 -2.35 -2.40
C PHE A 86 -2.27 -2.55 -1.26
N ILE A 87 -1.04 -2.06 -1.43
CA ILE A 87 0.00 -2.13 -0.39
C ILE A 87 -0.47 -1.38 0.88
N HIS A 88 -1.03 -0.18 0.71
CA HIS A 88 -1.53 0.62 1.83
C HIS A 88 -2.65 -0.10 2.58
N GLY A 89 -3.65 -0.63 1.86
CA GLY A 89 -4.74 -1.42 2.42
C GLY A 89 -4.25 -2.67 3.14
N LEU A 90 -3.31 -3.41 2.54
CA LEU A 90 -2.72 -4.62 3.14
C LEU A 90 -2.00 -4.31 4.46
N LEU A 91 -1.25 -3.21 4.52
CA LEU A 91 -0.58 -2.75 5.74
C LEU A 91 -1.58 -2.31 6.82
N GLY A 92 -2.68 -1.66 6.41
CA GLY A 92 -3.81 -1.31 7.27
C GLY A 92 -4.47 -2.54 7.89
N VAL A 93 -4.91 -3.49 7.06
CA VAL A 93 -5.51 -4.76 7.50
C VAL A 93 -4.59 -5.52 8.44
N ARG A 94 -3.30 -5.63 8.09
CA ARG A 94 -2.30 -6.27 8.95
C ARG A 94 -2.25 -5.65 10.34
N ARG A 95 -2.28 -4.32 10.42
CA ARG A 95 -2.26 -3.58 11.68
C ARG A 95 -3.54 -3.80 12.47
N SER A 96 -4.71 -3.68 11.84
CA SER A 96 -6.00 -3.93 12.48
C SER A 96 -6.07 -5.34 13.09
N LEU A 97 -5.54 -6.36 12.40
CA LEU A 97 -5.47 -7.72 12.94
C LEU A 97 -4.61 -7.82 14.21
N TYR A 98 -3.47 -7.13 14.24
CA TYR A 98 -2.65 -7.04 15.46
C TYR A 98 -3.39 -6.33 16.60
N ASP A 99 -4.10 -5.25 16.30
CA ASP A 99 -4.86 -4.47 17.28
C ASP A 99 -6.04 -5.29 17.86
N PHE A 100 -6.64 -6.19 17.07
CA PHE A 100 -7.63 -7.16 17.54
C PHE A 100 -7.04 -8.40 18.24
N GLY A 101 -5.72 -8.46 18.43
CA GLY A 101 -5.05 -9.59 19.09
C GLY A 101 -4.89 -10.85 18.22
N ILE A 102 -5.24 -10.78 16.94
CA ILE A 102 -5.10 -11.89 15.99
C ILE A 102 -3.66 -11.94 15.49
N LYS A 103 -2.82 -12.74 16.17
CA LYS A 103 -1.39 -12.88 15.84
C LYS A 103 -1.09 -14.07 14.93
N LYS A 104 -1.90 -15.13 14.99
CA LYS A 104 -1.83 -16.28 14.07
C LYS A 104 -2.44 -15.85 12.72
N GLY A 105 -1.81 -16.23 11.61
CA GLY A 105 -2.29 -15.91 10.26
C GLY A 105 -1.85 -14.56 9.67
N VAL A 106 -1.19 -13.69 10.44
CA VAL A 106 -0.74 -12.38 9.92
C VAL A 106 0.32 -12.52 8.82
N LYS A 107 1.16 -13.58 8.87
CA LYS A 107 2.09 -13.90 7.80
C LYS A 107 1.35 -14.33 6.53
N ASP A 108 0.27 -15.09 6.68
CA ASP A 108 -0.55 -15.59 5.58
C ASP A 108 -1.30 -14.45 4.88
N VAL A 109 -1.71 -13.41 5.62
CA VAL A 109 -2.29 -12.19 5.05
C VAL A 109 -1.31 -11.50 4.09
N LYS A 110 -0.02 -11.44 4.44
CA LYS A 110 0.99 -10.85 3.52
C LYS A 110 1.15 -11.68 2.26
N ILE A 111 1.28 -13.00 2.41
CA ILE A 111 1.50 -13.92 1.30
C ILE A 111 0.27 -13.95 0.38
N GLY A 112 -0.92 -14.12 0.95
CA GLY A 112 -2.19 -14.06 0.24
C GLY A 112 -2.40 -12.70 -0.43
N GLY A 113 -2.04 -11.60 0.24
CA GLY A 113 -2.06 -10.27 -0.34
C GLY A 113 -1.18 -10.17 -1.59
N ILE A 114 0.06 -10.67 -1.54
CA ILE A 114 0.97 -10.66 -2.71
C ILE A 114 0.36 -11.49 -3.86
N ILE A 115 -0.20 -12.66 -3.57
CA ILE A 115 -0.84 -13.51 -4.59
C ILE A 115 -2.01 -12.76 -5.25
N ILE A 116 -2.88 -12.14 -4.46
CA ILE A 116 -4.00 -11.35 -4.98
C ILE A 116 -3.49 -10.20 -5.85
N LEU A 117 -2.44 -9.49 -5.41
CA LEU A 117 -1.86 -8.41 -6.20
C LEU A 117 -1.32 -8.91 -7.55
N LEU A 118 -0.61 -10.05 -7.57
CA LEU A 118 -0.12 -10.64 -8.82
C LEU A 118 -1.25 -11.04 -9.77
N VAL A 119 -2.35 -11.59 -9.23
CA VAL A 119 -3.55 -11.91 -10.02
C VAL A 119 -4.17 -10.64 -10.60
N LEU A 120 -4.33 -9.59 -9.79
CA LEU A 120 -4.87 -8.31 -10.24
C LEU A 120 -3.98 -7.67 -11.32
N LEU A 121 -2.66 -7.71 -11.15
CA LEU A 121 -1.72 -7.21 -12.14
C LEU A 121 -1.73 -8.05 -13.43
N PHE A 122 -1.86 -9.37 -13.33
CA PHE A 122 -2.01 -10.22 -14.50
C PHE A 122 -3.21 -9.80 -15.33
N PHE A 123 -4.40 -9.70 -14.73
CA PHE A 123 -5.59 -9.23 -15.44
C PHE A 123 -5.40 -7.81 -15.96
N TYR A 124 -4.84 -6.92 -15.16
CA TYR A 124 -4.60 -5.54 -15.58
C TYR A 124 -3.69 -5.42 -16.81
N PHE A 125 -2.70 -6.30 -17.00
CA PHE A 125 -1.77 -6.21 -18.14
C PHE A 125 -2.09 -7.12 -19.33
N THR A 126 -3.05 -8.04 -19.20
CA THR A 126 -3.33 -9.06 -20.23
C THR A 126 -4.72 -8.96 -20.85
N THR A 127 -5.57 -8.10 -20.30
CA THR A 127 -6.92 -7.79 -20.83
C THR A 127 -6.93 -6.38 -21.38
#